data_AF-A0A165R806-F1
#
_entry.id   AF-A0A165R806-F1
#
_cell.length_a   1.000
_cell.length_b   1.000
_cell.length_c   1.000
_cell.angle_alpha   90.00
_cell.angle_beta   90.00
_cell.angle_gamma   90.00
#
_symmetry.space_group_name_H-M   'P 1'
#
loop_
_entity.id
_entity.type
_entity.pdbx_description
1 polymer ?
#
loop_
_entity_poly.entity_id
_entity_poly.type
_entity_poly.pdbx_seq_one_letter_code
_entity_poly.pdbx_strand_id
1 'polypeptide(L)'
;MFTKNPWPGIGFDAWLLSLDAMTVIGLRTMRIAQGGALGDREAQRMVEEKMLAMVMLPFALWSSPTDSAATVTRRGLSHFGKTVRANRRRLSKAA
;
A
#
# COMPACT_ATOMS: atom_id res chain seq x y z
N MET A 1 5.41 27.91 20.25
CA MET A 1 5.71 26.53 19.80
C MET A 1 5.37 26.46 18.31
N PHE A 2 6.35 26.60 17.41
CA PHE A 2 6.09 26.53 15.97
C PHE A 2 5.61 25.12 15.63
N THR A 3 4.35 24.97 15.27
CA THR A 3 3.83 23.72 14.72
C THR A 3 4.55 23.47 13.40
N LYS A 4 5.52 22.54 13.42
CA LYS A 4 6.26 22.11 12.22
C LYS A 4 5.22 21.65 11.20
N ASN A 5 5.16 22.31 10.04
CA ASN A 5 4.23 21.95 8.97
C ASN A 5 4.39 20.44 8.65
N PRO A 6 3.34 19.61 8.81
CA PRO A 6 3.46 18.15 8.68
C PRO A 6 3.54 17.69 7.21
N TRP A 7 3.16 18.53 6.26
CA TRP A 7 2.97 18.16 4.86
C TRP A 7 4.25 17.74 4.12
N PRO A 8 5.42 18.38 4.29
CA PRO A 8 6.66 17.91 3.66
C PRO A 8 7.03 16.48 4.07
N GLY A 9 6.84 16.13 5.35
CA GLY A 9 7.08 14.78 5.84
C GLY A 9 6.09 13.77 5.27
N ILE A 10 4.81 14.13 5.20
CA ILE A 10 3.77 13.29 4.57
C ILE A 10 4.08 13.08 3.07
N GLY A 11 4.50 14.12 2.37
CA GLY A 11 4.88 14.04 0.95
C GLY A 11 6.09 13.12 0.73
N PHE A 12 7.11 13.22 1.57
CA PHE A 12 8.25 12.32 1.52
C PHE A 12 7.87 10.87 1.82
N ASP A 13 7.06 10.63 2.86
CA ASP A 13 6.54 9.30 3.18
C ASP A 13 5.74 8.72 1.98
N ALA A 14 4.97 9.57 1.27
CA ALA A 14 4.18 9.18 0.11
C ALA A 14 5.04 8.87 -1.12
N TRP A 15 6.13 9.62 -1.30
CA TRP A 15 7.13 9.34 -2.33
C TRP A 15 7.79 7.97 -2.12
N LEU A 16 8.23 7.69 -0.89
CA LEU A 16 8.80 6.39 -0.54
C LEU A 16 7.80 5.24 -0.76
N LEU A 17 6.54 5.44 -0.38
CA LEU A 17 5.49 4.46 -0.63
C LEU A 17 5.29 4.21 -2.14
N SER A 18 5.38 5.24 -2.97
CA SER A 18 5.26 5.12 -4.42
C SER A 18 6.36 4.22 -5.00
N LEU A 19 7.60 4.36 -4.52
CA LEU A 19 8.72 3.50 -4.94
C LEU A 19 8.50 2.03 -4.54
N ASP A 20 8.00 1.79 -3.33
CA ASP A 20 7.60 0.45 -2.88
C ASP A 20 6.50 -0.13 -3.77
N ALA A 21 5.51 0.68 -4.15
CA ALA A 21 4.40 0.25 -5.00
C ALA A 21 4.87 -0.09 -6.41
N MET A 22 5.73 0.73 -7.02
CA MET A 22 6.33 0.45 -8.33
C MET A 22 7.11 -0.86 -8.32
N THR A 23 7.85 -1.13 -7.24
CA THR A 23 8.58 -2.41 -7.07
C THR A 23 7.63 -3.59 -7.01
N VAL A 24 6.54 -3.50 -6.23
CA VAL A 24 5.51 -4.56 -6.15
C VAL A 24 4.86 -4.80 -7.51
N ILE A 25 4.52 -3.74 -8.24
CA ILE A 25 3.93 -3.86 -9.58
C ILE A 25 4.90 -4.60 -10.52
N GLY A 26 6.17 -4.20 -10.57
CA GLY A 26 7.18 -4.87 -11.38
C GLY A 26 7.32 -6.36 -11.06
N LEU A 27 7.44 -6.71 -9.77
CA LEU A 27 7.56 -8.11 -9.34
C LEU A 27 6.31 -8.94 -9.68
N ARG A 28 5.11 -8.35 -9.56
CA ARG A 28 3.85 -9.01 -9.95
C ARG A 28 3.77 -9.24 -11.45
N THR A 29 4.14 -8.24 -12.24
CA THR A 29 4.20 -8.39 -13.69
C THR A 29 5.14 -9.50 -14.09
N MET A 30 6.34 -9.56 -13.51
CA MET A 30 7.29 -10.66 -13.76
C MET A 30 6.70 -12.02 -13.36
N ARG A 31 6.05 -12.11 -12.20
CA ARG A 31 5.44 -13.35 -11.69
C ARG A 31 4.32 -13.86 -12.59
N ILE A 32 3.49 -12.96 -13.10
CA ILE A 32 2.39 -13.28 -14.00
C ILE A 32 2.93 -13.64 -15.40
N ALA A 33 3.95 -12.93 -15.88
CA ALA A 33 4.58 -13.19 -17.17
C ALA A 33 5.26 -14.57 -17.25
N GLN A 34 5.73 -15.11 -16.11
CA GLN A 34 6.21 -16.51 -16.03
C GLN A 34 5.11 -17.53 -16.34
N GLY A 35 3.84 -17.15 -16.18
CA GLY A 35 2.69 -18.01 -16.45
C GLY A 35 2.56 -19.21 -15.50
N GLY A 36 1.74 -20.17 -15.93
CA GLY A 36 1.47 -21.41 -15.20
C GLY A 36 0.83 -21.20 -13.83
N ALA A 37 0.84 -22.27 -13.02
CA ALA A 37 0.15 -22.29 -11.72
C ALA A 37 0.65 -21.23 -10.72
N LEU A 38 1.85 -20.67 -10.91
CA LEU A 38 2.39 -19.61 -10.05
C LEU A 38 1.87 -18.21 -10.44
N GLY A 39 1.75 -17.94 -11.75
CA GLY A 39 1.11 -16.73 -12.27
C GLY A 39 -0.38 -16.68 -11.92
N ASP A 40 -1.10 -17.80 -12.10
CA ASP A 40 -2.55 -17.88 -11.79
C ASP A 40 -2.83 -17.65 -10.31
N ARG A 41 -2.04 -18.28 -9.43
CA ARG A 41 -2.14 -18.06 -7.98
C ARG A 41 -1.85 -16.62 -7.58
N GLU A 42 -0.91 -15.96 -8.24
CA GLU A 42 -0.64 -14.54 -7.99
C GLU A 42 -1.83 -13.69 -8.44
N ALA A 43 -2.39 -13.94 -9.62
CA ALA A 43 -3.55 -13.23 -10.14
C ALA A 43 -4.78 -13.38 -9.23
N GLN A 44 -5.11 -14.59 -8.78
CA GLN A 44 -6.19 -14.85 -7.84
C GLN A 44 -5.99 -14.10 -6.52
N ARG A 45 -4.78 -14.18 -5.95
CA ARG A 45 -4.43 -13.44 -4.73
C ARG A 45 -4.58 -11.92 -4.90
N MET A 46 -4.20 -11.38 -6.06
CA MET A 46 -4.39 -9.96 -6.34
C MET A 46 -5.87 -9.53 -6.35
N VAL A 47 -6.78 -10.42 -6.70
CA VAL A 47 -8.23 -10.15 -6.67
C VAL A 47 -8.73 -10.18 -5.23
N GLU A 48 -8.35 -11.20 -4.46
CA GLU A 48 -8.67 -11.30 -3.03
C GLU A 48 -8.19 -10.07 -2.25
N GLU A 49 -6.95 -9.63 -2.50
CA GLU A 49 -6.39 -8.43 -1.87
C GLU A 49 -7.20 -7.17 -2.20
N LYS A 50 -7.67 -7.01 -3.45
CA LYS A 50 -8.50 -5.86 -3.84
C LYS A 50 -9.87 -5.89 -3.17
N MET A 51 -10.49 -7.07 -3.09
CA MET A 51 -11.77 -7.24 -2.40
C MET A 51 -11.67 -6.93 -0.91
N LEU A 52 -10.62 -7.43 -0.24
CA LEU A 52 -10.34 -7.10 1.15
C LEU A 52 -10.06 -5.60 1.34
N ALA A 53 -9.29 -4.98 0.45
CA ALA A 53 -9.02 -3.55 0.52
C ALA A 53 -10.29 -2.71 0.37
N MET A 54 -11.22 -3.08 -0.53
CA MET A 54 -12.51 -2.39 -0.66
C MET A 54 -13.32 -2.39 0.64
N VAL A 55 -13.30 -3.49 1.39
CA VAL A 55 -14.00 -3.61 2.67
C VAL A 55 -13.27 -2.87 3.79
N MET A 56 -11.94 -2.96 3.83
CA MET A 56 -11.15 -2.43 4.95
C MET A 56 -10.85 -0.93 4.84
N LEU A 57 -10.84 -0.37 3.62
CA LEU A 57 -10.45 1.02 3.39
C LEU A 57 -11.36 2.03 4.09
N PRO A 58 -12.70 1.90 4.08
CA PRO A 58 -13.59 2.80 4.83
C PRO A 58 -13.29 2.81 6.33
N PHE A 59 -13.01 1.65 6.93
CA PHE A 59 -12.65 1.56 8.34
C PHE A 59 -11.28 2.17 8.62
N ALA A 60 -10.31 1.98 7.73
CA ALA A 60 -8.98 2.54 7.86
C ALA A 60 -8.94 4.07 7.67
N LEU A 61 -9.85 4.60 6.87
CA LEU A 61 -10.02 6.03 6.61
C LEU A 61 -11.09 6.68 7.50
N TRP A 62 -11.69 5.92 8.43
CA TRP A 62 -12.64 6.48 9.38
C TRP A 62 -11.97 7.60 10.17
N SER A 63 -12.61 8.77 10.16
CA SER A 63 -12.12 9.99 10.77
C SER A 63 -13.15 10.56 11.74
N SER A 64 -12.69 11.02 12.89
CA SER A 64 -13.51 11.84 13.80
C SER A 64 -13.65 13.27 13.27
N PRO A 65 -14.73 14.01 13.58
CA PRO A 65 -14.81 15.45 13.32
C PRO A 65 -13.66 16.27 13.91
N THR A 66 -12.95 15.72 14.89
CA THR A 66 -11.78 16.33 15.55
C THR A 66 -10.44 15.96 14.89
N ASP A 67 -10.42 15.04 13.91
CA ASP A 67 -9.18 14.62 13.25
C ASP A 67 -8.69 15.72 12.28
N SER A 68 -7.40 16.04 12.32
CA SER A 68 -6.80 16.92 11.31
C SER A 68 -6.63 16.19 9.97
N ALA A 69 -6.71 16.92 8.86
CA ALA A 69 -6.45 16.36 7.53
C ALA A 69 -5.07 15.66 7.42
N ALA A 70 -4.05 16.20 8.08
CA ALA A 70 -2.72 15.61 8.14
C ALA A 70 -2.70 14.27 8.89
N THR A 71 -3.49 14.15 9.97
CA THR A 71 -3.66 12.91 10.75
C THR A 71 -4.32 11.83 9.90
N VAL A 72 -5.44 12.15 9.23
CA VAL A 72 -6.16 11.22 8.35
C VAL A 72 -5.26 10.77 7.19
N THR A 73 -4.53 11.70 6.58
CA THR A 73 -3.60 11.38 5.48
C THR A 73 -2.48 10.44 5.93
N ARG A 74 -1.84 10.72 7.06
CA ARG A 74 -0.78 9.85 7.62
C ARG A 74 -1.32 8.47 7.97
N ARG A 75 -2.55 8.37 8.49
CA ARG A 75 -3.23 7.09 8.77
C ARG A 75 -3.47 6.29 7.50
N GLY A 76 -3.99 6.92 6.45
CA GLY A 76 -4.17 6.30 5.13
C GLY A 76 -2.85 5.80 4.56
N LEU A 77 -1.80 6.63 4.61
CA LEU A 77 -0.48 6.26 4.13
C LEU A 77 0.14 5.09 4.90
N SER A 78 -0.04 5.05 6.22
CA SER A 78 0.38 3.93 7.07
C SER A 78 -0.37 2.64 6.70
N HIS A 79 -1.68 2.74 6.49
CA HIS A 79 -2.52 1.60 6.07
C HIS A 79 -2.03 1.01 4.75
N PHE A 80 -1.93 1.82 3.70
CA PHE A 80 -1.43 1.35 2.39
C PHE A 80 0.02 0.87 2.46
N GLY A 81 0.88 1.58 3.18
CA GLY A 81 2.29 1.22 3.32
C GLY A 81 2.51 -0.13 4.00
N LYS A 82 1.66 -0.52 4.97
CA LYS A 82 1.73 -1.86 5.57
C LYS A 82 1.50 -2.95 4.52
N THR A 83 0.46 -2.80 3.71
CA THR A 83 0.08 -3.77 2.67
C THR A 83 1.13 -3.84 1.55
N VAL A 84 1.59 -2.70 1.05
CA VAL A 84 2.60 -2.65 -0.02
C VAL A 84 3.92 -3.27 0.45
N ARG A 85 4.41 -2.93 1.65
CA ARG A 85 5.64 -3.53 2.19
C ARG A 85 5.51 -5.04 2.44
N ALA A 86 4.33 -5.51 2.88
CA ALA A 86 4.07 -6.94 3.01
C ALA A 86 4.16 -7.65 1.64
N ASN A 87 3.55 -7.06 0.61
CA ASN A 87 3.64 -7.56 -0.76
C ASN A 87 5.07 -7.56 -1.31
N ARG A 88 5.81 -6.46 -1.12
CA ARG A 88 7.22 -6.35 -1.53
C ARG A 88 8.05 -7.46 -0.91
N ARG A 89 7.97 -7.65 0.41
CA ARG A 89 8.72 -8.69 1.13
C ARG A 89 8.37 -10.11 0.68
N ARG A 90 7.10 -10.36 0.37
CA ARG A 90 6.66 -11.69 -0.09
C ARG A 90 7.19 -11.96 -1.50
N LEU A 91 6.99 -11.01 -2.41
CA LEU A 91 7.38 -11.16 -3.79
C LEU A 91 8.91 -11.21 -3.95
N SER A 92 9.65 -10.45 -3.16
CA SER A 92 11.13 -10.49 -3.17
C SER A 92 11.72 -11.81 -2.65
N LYS A 93 10.96 -12.60 -1.87
CA LYS A 93 11.36 -13.94 -1.43
C LYS A 93 10.96 -15.03 -2.43
N ALA A 94 10.05 -14.71 -3.34
CA ALA A 94 9.50 -15.63 -4.32
C ALA A 94 10.04 -15.39 -5.74
N ALA A 95 10.82 -14.32 -5.92
CA ALA A 95 11.66 -14.05 -7.07
C ALA A 95 13.00 -14.78 -6.89
#